data_AF-A0A496ZHC7-F1
#
_entry.id   AF-A0A496ZHC7-F1
#
_cell.length_a   1.000
_cell.length_b   1.000
_cell.length_c   1.000
_cell.angle_alpha   90.00
_cell.angle_beta   90.00
_cell.angle_gamma   90.00
#
_symmetry.space_group_name_H-M   'P 1'
#
loop_
_entity.id
_entity.type
_entity.pdbx_description
1 polymer ?
#
loop_
_entity_poly.entity_id
_entity_poly.type
_entity_poly.pdbx_seq_one_letter_code
_entity_poly.pdbx_strand_id
1 'polypeptide(L)'
;MIGYMEGTLMRKDEDHILLLANHIGYEILLPVVVMRSLKGSQVGDMISLYIYHQQTERQPKPVLIGFNLEVEKEFFQHFISVEAIGPLKAARALTRPIREIASAIESKDVGRLKELKGIGIRTAQKIIASLEGKMGKFALMREDEKQDLPEIEDLEKQVMDVLVKQLGHKMTDAREMVVEAVKQGPAYTTAEELFDAVYHIQKKSSTN
;
A
#
# COMPACT_ATOMS: atom_id res chain seq x y z
N MET A 1 4.99 20.92 2.33
CA MET A 1 5.08 19.53 2.82
C MET A 1 4.20 18.66 1.94
N ILE A 2 4.67 17.48 1.53
CA ILE A 2 3.91 16.53 0.70
C ILE A 2 3.51 15.37 1.62
N GLY A 3 2.21 15.07 1.72
CA GLY A 3 1.67 14.06 2.65
C GLY A 3 1.01 12.84 1.98
N TYR A 4 0.58 12.98 0.73
CA TYR A 4 -0.03 11.94 -0.07
C TYR A 4 0.26 12.24 -1.54
N MET A 5 0.36 11.21 -2.37
CA MET A 5 0.56 11.33 -3.80
C MET A 5 -0.12 10.18 -4.53
N GLU A 6 -0.74 10.50 -5.65
CA GLU A 6 -1.33 9.55 -6.57
C GLU A 6 -0.85 9.88 -7.98
N GLY A 7 -0.53 8.86 -8.76
CA GLY A 7 -0.08 9.05 -10.13
C GLY A 7 0.27 7.75 -10.84
N THR A 8 0.82 7.89 -12.03
CA THR A 8 1.19 6.76 -12.89
C THR A 8 2.62 6.31 -12.61
N LEU A 9 2.82 5.00 -12.41
CA LEU A 9 4.15 4.42 -12.27
C LEU A 9 4.91 4.52 -13.60
N MET A 10 5.96 5.34 -13.66
CA MET A 10 6.79 5.53 -14.86
C MET A 10 8.02 4.64 -14.87
N ARG A 11 8.58 4.39 -13.70
CA ARG A 11 9.80 3.57 -13.54
C ARG A 11 9.81 2.92 -12.17
N LYS A 12 10.37 1.73 -12.10
CA LYS A 12 10.55 0.96 -10.88
C LYS A 12 11.99 0.48 -10.79
N ASP A 13 12.68 0.90 -9.75
CA ASP A 13 14.06 0.54 -9.44
C ASP A 13 14.09 -0.36 -8.18
N GLU A 14 15.28 -0.66 -7.65
CA GLU A 14 15.41 -1.59 -6.51
C GLU A 14 14.82 -1.04 -5.20
N ASP A 15 15.03 0.26 -4.93
CA ASP A 15 14.62 0.92 -3.68
C ASP A 15 13.74 2.16 -3.88
N HIS A 16 13.48 2.57 -5.12
CA HIS A 16 12.66 3.73 -5.45
C HIS A 16 11.78 3.51 -6.69
N ILE A 17 10.80 4.39 -6.84
CA ILE A 17 9.95 4.48 -8.04
C ILE A 17 9.96 5.91 -8.58
N LEU A 18 9.66 6.05 -9.87
CA LEU A 18 9.32 7.33 -10.48
C LEU A 18 7.80 7.38 -10.71
N LEU A 19 7.12 8.29 -10.01
CA LEU A 19 5.68 8.47 -10.09
C LEU A 19 5.36 9.77 -10.84
N LEU A 20 4.53 9.69 -11.88
CA LEU A 20 4.06 10.86 -12.62
C LEU A 20 2.74 11.36 -12.03
N ALA A 21 2.78 12.50 -11.34
CA ALA A 21 1.61 13.16 -10.80
C ALA A 21 1.47 14.54 -11.46
N ASN A 22 0.35 14.80 -12.15
CA ASN A 22 0.08 16.05 -12.85
C ASN A 22 1.25 16.54 -13.73
N HIS A 23 1.82 15.63 -14.53
CA HIS A 23 2.97 15.87 -15.41
C HIS A 23 4.31 16.18 -14.72
N ILE A 24 4.41 16.00 -13.40
CA ILE A 24 5.65 16.12 -12.63
C ILE A 24 6.10 14.73 -12.20
N GLY A 25 7.35 14.38 -12.50
CA GLY A 25 7.97 13.12 -12.08
C GLY A 25 8.57 13.23 -10.68
N TYR A 26 8.04 12.46 -9.74
CA TYR A 26 8.53 12.37 -8.37
C TYR A 26 9.30 11.08 -8.15
N GLU A 27 10.54 11.20 -7.70
CA GLU A 27 11.33 10.06 -7.25
C GLU A 27 11.00 9.79 -5.78
N ILE A 28 10.46 8.59 -5.50
CA ILE A 28 9.97 8.21 -4.18
C ILE A 28 10.70 6.97 -3.73
N LEU A 29 11.41 7.07 -2.60
CA LEU A 29 12.03 5.93 -1.93
C LEU A 29 10.94 5.08 -1.27
N LEU A 30 11.02 3.76 -1.39
CA LEU A 30 10.07 2.86 -0.75
C LEU A 30 10.77 1.99 0.29
N PRO A 31 10.15 1.80 1.48
CA PRO A 31 10.58 0.76 2.39
C PRO A 31 10.56 -0.62 1.72
N VAL A 32 11.43 -1.53 2.14
CA VAL A 32 11.57 -2.86 1.50
C VAL A 32 10.24 -3.65 1.49
N VAL A 33 9.46 -3.53 2.56
CA VAL A 33 8.13 -4.15 2.64
C VAL A 33 7.12 -3.55 1.64
N VAL A 34 7.16 -2.24 1.43
CA VAL A 34 6.30 -1.52 0.47
C VAL A 34 6.72 -1.84 -0.97
N MET A 35 8.02 -1.87 -1.25
CA MET A 35 8.51 -2.29 -2.58
C MET A 35 8.09 -3.73 -2.92
N ARG A 36 7.99 -4.60 -1.89
CA ARG A 36 7.51 -5.97 -2.07
C ARG A 36 6.03 -6.01 -2.45
N SER A 37 5.18 -5.16 -1.88
CA SER A 37 3.74 -5.12 -2.25
C SER A 37 3.55 -4.67 -3.69
N LEU A 38 4.44 -3.80 -4.20
CA LEU A 38 4.40 -3.35 -5.60
C LEU A 38 4.95 -4.35 -6.61
N LYS A 39 5.37 -5.56 -6.22
CA LYS A 39 5.95 -6.57 -7.14
C LYS A 39 5.06 -6.88 -8.34
N GLY A 40 3.74 -6.93 -8.15
CA GLY A 40 2.78 -7.17 -9.22
C GLY A 40 2.52 -5.98 -10.14
N SER A 41 2.83 -4.75 -9.68
CA SER A 41 2.57 -3.53 -10.44
C SER A 41 3.52 -3.36 -11.63
N GLN A 42 2.99 -2.85 -12.72
CA GLN A 42 3.67 -2.59 -13.98
C GLN A 42 3.77 -1.09 -14.27
N VAL A 43 4.73 -0.71 -15.11
CA VAL A 43 4.81 0.66 -15.62
C VAL A 43 3.52 0.98 -16.36
N GLY A 44 2.89 2.11 -16.01
CA GLY A 44 1.55 2.49 -16.47
C GLY A 44 0.45 2.35 -15.41
N ASP A 45 0.69 1.60 -14.33
CA ASP A 45 -0.30 1.42 -13.27
C ASP A 45 -0.47 2.69 -12.42
N MET A 46 -1.69 2.89 -11.92
CA MET A 46 -1.97 3.92 -10.91
C MET A 46 -1.48 3.46 -9.53
N ILE A 47 -0.73 4.33 -8.86
CA ILE A 47 -0.18 4.08 -7.53
C ILE A 47 -0.51 5.26 -6.62
N SER A 48 -1.03 4.94 -5.44
CA SER A 48 -1.31 5.87 -4.34
C SER A 48 -0.39 5.60 -3.17
N LEU A 49 0.25 6.64 -2.63
CA LEU A 49 1.18 6.52 -1.51
C LEU A 49 1.00 7.66 -0.51
N TYR A 50 1.03 7.32 0.77
CA TYR A 50 1.26 8.28 1.85
C TYR A 50 2.74 8.65 1.88
N ILE A 51 3.03 9.95 1.90
CA ILE A 51 4.39 10.46 1.74
C ILE A 51 4.91 11.02 3.06
N TYR A 52 6.07 10.51 3.48
CA TYR A 52 6.94 11.20 4.42
C TYR A 52 7.92 12.09 3.62
N HIS A 53 7.85 13.40 3.88
CA HIS A 53 8.72 14.40 3.26
C HIS A 53 9.69 14.95 4.29
N GLN A 54 10.99 14.85 4.01
CA GLN A 54 12.03 15.48 4.84
C GLN A 54 13.03 16.26 3.99
N GLN A 55 13.31 17.48 4.44
CA GLN A 55 14.40 18.32 3.94
C GLN A 55 15.12 18.89 5.15
N THR A 56 16.45 18.82 5.17
CA THR A 56 17.27 19.37 6.26
C THR A 56 18.39 20.21 5.66
N GLU A 57 18.95 21.15 6.41
CA GLU A 57 20.10 21.93 5.95
C GLU A 57 21.30 21.06 5.59
N ARG A 58 21.44 19.90 6.24
CA ARG A 58 22.50 18.91 5.98
C ARG A 58 22.25 18.07 4.72
N GLN A 59 21.00 17.99 4.27
CA GLN A 59 20.60 17.26 3.06
C GLN A 59 19.70 18.19 2.22
N PRO A 60 20.30 19.02 1.34
CA PRO A 60 19.55 20.03 0.59
C PRO A 60 18.54 19.41 -0.39
N LYS A 61 18.78 18.16 -0.82
CA LYS A 61 17.84 17.39 -1.62
C LYS A 61 16.71 16.86 -0.73
N PRO A 62 15.44 17.17 -1.03
CA PRO A 62 14.32 16.60 -0.29
C PRO A 62 14.28 15.08 -0.51
N VAL A 63 13.93 14.34 0.55
CA VAL A 63 13.72 12.90 0.50
C VAL A 63 12.22 12.65 0.66
N LEU A 64 11.66 11.92 -0.31
CA LEU A 64 10.29 11.41 -0.27
C LEU A 64 10.33 9.91 0.03
N ILE A 65 9.59 9.49 1.05
CA ILE A 65 9.43 8.07 1.40
C ILE A 65 7.96 7.71 1.34
N GLY A 66 7.61 6.72 0.52
CA GLY A 66 6.22 6.31 0.26
C GLY A 66 5.79 5.09 1.08
N PHE A 67 4.53 5.11 1.54
CA PHE A 67 3.88 4.04 2.30
C PHE A 67 2.51 3.74 1.71
N ASN A 68 2.05 2.48 1.80
CA ASN A 68 0.73 2.11 1.30
C ASN A 68 -0.37 2.64 2.22
N LEU A 69 -0.10 2.66 3.53
CA LEU A 69 -1.06 3.08 4.55
C LEU A 69 -0.53 4.24 5.38
N GLU A 70 -1.42 5.12 5.85
CA GLU A 70 -1.04 6.25 6.70
C GLU A 70 -0.40 5.80 8.02
N VAL A 71 -0.91 4.72 8.59
CA VAL A 71 -0.40 4.14 9.84
C VAL A 71 1.02 3.59 9.69
N GLU A 72 1.42 3.14 8.49
CA GLU A 72 2.81 2.77 8.20
C GLU A 72 3.73 3.99 8.19
N LYS A 73 3.28 5.09 7.59
CA LYS A 73 3.98 6.39 7.65
C LYS A 73 4.11 6.86 9.11
N GLU A 74 3.07 6.73 9.92
CA GLU A 74 3.09 7.12 11.33
C GLU A 74 4.07 6.27 12.14
N PHE A 75 4.03 4.94 11.98
CA PHE A 75 5.01 4.04 12.59
C PHE A 75 6.44 4.44 12.21
N PHE A 76 6.67 4.73 10.92
CA PHE A 76 7.97 5.16 10.43
C PHE A 76 8.46 6.45 11.09
N GLN A 77 7.59 7.43 11.31
CA GLN A 77 7.94 8.67 12.01
C GLN A 77 8.40 8.43 13.45
N HIS A 78 7.76 7.50 14.16
CA HIS A 78 8.27 7.05 15.46
C HIS A 78 9.60 6.32 15.32
N PHE A 79 9.74 5.46 14.31
CA PHE A 79 10.93 4.65 14.12
C PHE A 79 12.20 5.48 13.85
N ILE A 80 12.09 6.55 13.05
CA ILE A 80 13.20 7.48 12.79
C ILE A 80 13.50 8.44 13.94
N SER A 81 12.63 8.52 14.96
CA SER A 81 12.90 9.32 16.16
C SER A 81 13.96 8.68 17.06
N VAL A 82 14.23 7.38 16.87
CA VAL A 82 15.24 6.65 17.62
C VAL A 82 16.63 7.11 17.20
N GLU A 83 17.47 7.42 18.19
CA GLU A 83 18.86 7.80 17.97
C GLU A 83 19.61 6.75 17.13
N ALA A 84 20.33 7.21 16.11
CA ALA A 84 21.05 6.39 15.11
C ALA A 84 20.16 5.64 14.09
N ILE A 85 18.88 6.03 13.96
CA ILE A 85 17.98 5.59 12.89
C ILE A 85 17.55 6.80 12.05
N GLY A 86 18.28 7.04 10.95
CA GLY A 86 17.86 8.03 9.95
C GLY A 86 16.85 7.48 8.95
N PRO A 87 16.21 8.33 8.13
CA PRO A 87 15.15 7.93 7.19
C PRO A 87 15.56 6.84 6.20
N LEU A 88 16.75 6.99 5.59
CA LEU A 88 17.30 6.00 4.65
C LEU A 88 17.54 4.64 5.33
N LYS A 89 18.05 4.66 6.57
CA LYS A 89 18.31 3.44 7.34
C LYS A 89 16.99 2.78 7.75
N ALA A 90 16.01 3.57 8.16
CA ALA A 90 14.68 3.09 8.50
C ALA A 90 13.98 2.44 7.29
N ALA A 91 13.98 3.09 6.12
CA ALA A 91 13.34 2.54 4.92
C ALA A 91 13.93 1.18 4.55
N ARG A 92 15.26 1.03 4.66
CA ARG A 92 15.95 -0.25 4.44
C ARG A 92 15.67 -1.28 5.52
N ALA A 93 15.49 -0.86 6.78
CA ALA A 93 15.25 -1.74 7.92
C ALA A 93 13.82 -2.32 7.94
N LEU A 94 12.83 -1.63 7.38
CA LEU A 94 11.44 -2.11 7.29
C LEU A 94 11.29 -3.23 6.24
N THR A 95 11.80 -4.42 6.58
CA THR A 95 11.76 -5.63 5.74
C THR A 95 10.59 -6.56 6.06
N ARG A 96 9.88 -6.28 7.16
CA ARG A 96 8.73 -7.02 7.71
C ARG A 96 7.53 -6.06 7.87
N PRO A 97 6.30 -6.59 7.96
CA PRO A 97 5.12 -5.79 8.29
C PRO A 97 5.32 -5.01 9.59
N ILE A 98 4.80 -3.77 9.64
CA ILE A 98 4.96 -2.89 10.81
C ILE A 98 4.44 -3.53 12.10
N ARG A 99 3.37 -4.34 12.01
CA ARG A 99 2.80 -5.10 13.12
C ARG A 99 3.81 -6.02 13.79
N GLU A 100 4.57 -6.77 12.99
CA GLU A 100 5.57 -7.68 13.53
C GLU A 100 6.70 -6.94 14.24
N ILE A 101 7.11 -5.80 13.69
CA ILE A 101 8.17 -4.97 14.27
C ILE A 101 7.68 -4.33 15.57
N ALA A 102 6.46 -3.77 15.57
CA ALA A 102 5.82 -3.20 16.74
C ALA A 102 5.67 -4.23 17.86
N SER A 103 5.19 -5.44 17.55
CA SER A 103 5.10 -6.54 18.51
C SER A 103 6.46 -6.93 19.08
N ALA A 104 7.51 -7.00 18.25
CA ALA A 104 8.86 -7.28 18.71
C ALA A 104 9.41 -6.19 19.65
N ILE A 105 9.03 -4.93 19.44
CA ILE A 105 9.39 -3.82 20.33
C ILE A 105 8.71 -3.99 21.68
N GLU A 106 7.39 -4.21 21.70
CA GLU A 106 6.60 -4.35 22.93
C GLU A 106 7.00 -5.59 23.74
N SER A 107 7.34 -6.70 23.05
CA SER A 107 7.82 -7.93 23.70
C SER A 107 9.32 -7.91 24.03
N LYS A 108 10.02 -6.80 23.75
CA LYS A 108 11.48 -6.64 23.93
C LYS A 108 12.31 -7.72 23.21
N ASP A 109 11.82 -8.22 22.07
CA ASP A 109 12.48 -9.26 21.29
C ASP A 109 13.63 -8.67 20.45
N VAL A 110 14.79 -8.56 21.10
CA VAL A 110 16.04 -8.12 20.47
C VAL A 110 16.44 -9.04 19.30
N GLY A 111 16.14 -10.33 19.39
CA GLY A 111 16.50 -11.31 18.36
C GLY A 111 15.82 -10.96 17.04
N ARG A 112 14.50 -10.77 17.08
CA ARG A 112 13.70 -10.43 15.91
C ARG A 112 14.06 -9.06 15.32
N LEU A 113 14.35 -8.06 16.15
CA LEU A 113 14.76 -6.74 15.66
C LEU A 113 16.14 -6.75 14.98
N LYS A 114 17.05 -7.64 15.37
CA LYS A 114 18.38 -7.78 14.73
C LYS A 114 18.32 -8.38 13.32
N GLU A 115 17.23 -9.03 12.95
CA GLU A 115 17.03 -9.57 11.60
C GLU A 115 16.72 -8.47 10.58
N LEU A 116 16.32 -7.27 11.05
CA LEU A 116 16.08 -6.14 10.19
C LEU A 116 17.39 -5.61 9.58
N LYS A 117 17.36 -5.32 8.28
CA LYS A 117 18.57 -4.90 7.54
C LYS A 117 19.17 -3.63 8.14
N GLY A 118 20.42 -3.73 8.59
CA GLY A 118 21.15 -2.59 9.18
C GLY A 118 20.84 -2.32 10.66
N ILE A 119 20.09 -3.21 11.33
CA ILE A 119 19.84 -3.13 12.78
C ILE A 119 20.71 -4.13 13.51
N GLY A 120 21.72 -3.63 14.25
CA GLY A 120 22.55 -4.44 15.13
C GLY A 120 22.00 -4.53 16.55
N ILE A 121 22.66 -5.30 17.41
CA ILE A 121 22.22 -5.51 18.81
C ILE A 121 22.07 -4.20 19.59
N ARG A 122 23.03 -3.28 19.45
CA ARG A 122 22.99 -1.96 20.11
C ARG A 122 21.84 -1.11 19.61
N THR A 123 21.57 -1.12 18.30
CA THR A 123 20.45 -0.37 17.72
C THR A 123 19.12 -0.98 18.14
N ALA A 124 18.98 -2.31 18.14
CA ALA A 124 17.78 -3.00 18.61
C ALA A 124 17.44 -2.64 20.06
N GLN A 125 18.44 -2.61 20.95
CA GLN A 125 18.26 -2.18 22.34
C GLN A 125 17.80 -0.71 22.45
N LYS A 126 18.36 0.18 21.63
CA LYS A 126 17.93 1.59 21.57
C LYS A 126 16.49 1.75 21.06
N ILE A 127 16.11 0.96 20.06
CA ILE A 127 14.73 0.92 19.53
C ILE A 127 13.77 0.56 20.67
N ILE A 128 14.02 -0.56 21.35
CA ILE A 128 13.17 -1.01 22.47
C ILE A 128 13.09 0.08 23.54
N ALA A 129 14.24 0.58 24.02
CA ALA A 129 14.27 1.60 25.07
C ALA A 129 13.51 2.88 24.71
N SER A 130 13.44 3.23 23.42
CA SER A 130 12.83 4.49 22.96
C SER A 130 11.34 4.36 22.64
N LEU A 131 10.93 3.17 22.17
CA LEU A 131 9.63 2.93 21.57
C LEU A 131 8.72 1.97 22.35
N GLU A 132 9.27 1.19 23.30
CA GLU A 132 8.46 0.34 24.18
C GLU A 132 7.34 1.15 24.86
N GLY A 133 6.13 0.58 24.90
CA GLY A 133 4.93 1.23 25.44
C GLY A 133 4.28 2.24 24.52
N LYS A 134 4.87 2.56 23.35
CA LYS A 134 4.31 3.49 22.36
C LYS A 134 3.80 2.77 21.11
N MET A 135 4.14 1.49 20.93
CA MET A 135 3.88 0.75 19.70
C MET A 135 2.62 -0.14 19.76
N GLY A 136 1.93 -0.18 20.90
CA GLY A 136 0.76 -1.03 21.12
C GLY A 136 -0.32 -0.94 20.04
N LYS A 137 -0.64 0.26 19.55
CA LYS A 137 -1.63 0.41 18.47
C LYS A 137 -1.20 -0.24 17.15
N PHE A 138 0.10 -0.20 16.83
CA PHE A 138 0.63 -0.81 15.61
C PHE A 138 0.76 -2.34 15.75
N ALA A 139 1.02 -2.83 16.97
CA ALA A 139 1.10 -4.26 17.27
C ALA A 139 -0.28 -4.96 17.17
N LEU A 140 -1.36 -4.21 17.44
CA LEU A 140 -2.74 -4.70 17.40
C LEU A 140 -3.40 -4.56 16.03
N MET A 141 -2.74 -3.95 15.05
CA MET A 141 -3.27 -3.82 13.70
C MET A 141 -3.61 -5.19 13.10
N ARG A 142 -4.73 -5.27 12.41
CA ARG A 142 -5.09 -6.45 11.61
C ARG A 142 -4.52 -6.28 10.20
N GLU A 143 -4.08 -7.38 9.59
CA GLU A 143 -3.62 -7.37 8.18
C GLU A 143 -4.77 -6.99 7.22
N ASP A 144 -6.02 -7.10 7.68
CA ASP A 144 -7.25 -6.68 7.01
C ASP A 144 -7.49 -5.16 7.04
N GLU A 145 -6.65 -4.36 7.73
CA GLU A 145 -6.65 -2.90 7.62
C GLU A 145 -5.77 -2.42 6.45
N LYS A 146 -5.78 -3.16 5.33
CA LYS A 146 -5.64 -2.49 4.04
C LYS A 146 -6.81 -1.50 4.01
N GLN A 147 -6.55 -0.21 3.83
CA GLN A 147 -7.61 0.65 3.31
C GLN A 147 -7.92 0.08 1.92
N ASP A 148 -8.94 -0.78 1.88
CA ASP A 148 -9.39 -1.47 0.70
C ASP A 148 -9.79 -0.42 -0.35
N LEU A 149 -8.94 -0.23 -1.35
CA LEU A 149 -9.47 -0.34 -2.70
C LEU A 149 -9.93 -1.80 -2.79
N PRO A 150 -11.24 -2.07 -2.88
CA PRO A 150 -11.73 -3.44 -2.83
C PRO A 150 -11.03 -4.26 -3.92
N GLU A 151 -10.48 -5.41 -3.53
CA GLU A 151 -9.92 -6.35 -4.51
C GLU A 151 -10.99 -6.65 -5.56
N ILE A 152 -10.62 -6.62 -6.84
CA ILE A 152 -11.55 -6.87 -7.96
C ILE A 152 -12.34 -8.18 -7.73
N GLU A 153 -11.72 -9.19 -7.10
CA GLU A 153 -12.42 -10.44 -6.74
C GLU A 153 -13.59 -10.25 -5.76
N ASP A 154 -13.51 -9.30 -4.82
CA ASP A 154 -14.59 -9.05 -3.86
C ASP A 154 -15.70 -8.17 -4.47
N LEU A 155 -15.32 -7.25 -5.37
CA LEU A 155 -16.26 -6.51 -6.24
C LEU A 155 -17.04 -7.46 -7.14
N GLU A 156 -16.35 -8.35 -7.84
CA GLU A 156 -16.95 -9.36 -8.72
C GLU A 156 -17.95 -10.23 -7.94
N LYS A 157 -17.59 -10.64 -6.72
CA LYS A 157 -18.46 -11.46 -5.87
C LYS A 157 -19.72 -10.71 -5.44
N GLN A 158 -19.60 -9.44 -5.05
CA GLN A 158 -20.76 -8.61 -4.68
C GLN A 158 -21.70 -8.40 -5.86
N VAL A 159 -21.16 -8.08 -7.05
CA VAL A 159 -21.95 -7.90 -8.28
C VAL A 159 -22.61 -9.22 -8.70
N MET A 160 -21.88 -10.34 -8.64
CA MET A 160 -22.42 -11.68 -8.89
C MET A 160 -23.58 -12.03 -7.97
N ASP A 161 -23.47 -11.71 -6.68
CA ASP A 161 -24.52 -11.96 -5.70
C ASP A 161 -25.79 -11.15 -6.01
N VAL A 162 -25.65 -9.88 -6.43
CA VAL A 162 -26.78 -9.05 -6.84
C VAL A 162 -27.41 -9.58 -8.14
N LEU A 163 -26.61 -9.90 -9.15
CA LEU A 163 -27.08 -10.41 -10.44
C LEU A 163 -27.87 -11.73 -10.29
N VAL A 164 -27.38 -12.65 -9.46
CA VAL A 164 -28.00 -13.97 -9.28
C VAL A 164 -29.16 -13.92 -8.29
N LYS A 165 -28.98 -13.31 -7.11
CA LYS A 165 -29.96 -13.38 -6.01
C LYS A 165 -31.09 -12.36 -6.13
N GLN A 166 -30.81 -11.16 -6.65
CA GLN A 166 -31.80 -10.09 -6.72
C GLN A 166 -32.40 -9.94 -8.13
N LEU A 167 -31.59 -10.14 -9.17
CA LEU A 167 -32.00 -9.94 -10.56
C LEU A 167 -32.30 -11.25 -11.30
N GLY A 168 -31.98 -12.40 -10.69
CA GLY A 168 -32.39 -13.72 -11.16
C GLY A 168 -31.60 -14.26 -12.36
N HIS A 169 -30.43 -13.69 -12.66
CA HIS A 169 -29.56 -14.21 -13.72
C HIS A 169 -29.02 -15.60 -13.37
N LYS A 170 -28.78 -16.43 -14.39
CA LYS A 170 -28.11 -17.71 -14.18
C LYS A 170 -26.65 -17.47 -13.80
N MET A 171 -26.11 -18.35 -12.95
CA MET A 171 -24.73 -18.25 -12.46
C MET A 171 -23.68 -18.20 -13.59
N THR A 172 -23.92 -18.92 -14.69
CA THR A 172 -23.05 -18.92 -15.87
C THR A 172 -23.08 -17.56 -16.57
N ASP A 173 -24.28 -17.03 -16.78
CA ASP A 173 -24.52 -15.82 -17.57
C ASP A 173 -24.04 -14.59 -16.79
N ALA A 174 -24.33 -14.53 -15.49
CA ALA A 174 -23.83 -13.47 -14.61
C ALA A 174 -22.29 -13.43 -14.58
N ARG A 175 -21.64 -14.60 -14.56
CA ARG A 175 -20.18 -14.68 -14.57
C ARG A 175 -19.58 -14.17 -15.86
N GLU A 176 -20.17 -14.53 -17.00
CA GLU A 176 -19.73 -14.03 -18.31
C GLU A 176 -19.89 -12.51 -18.42
N MET A 177 -21.02 -11.98 -17.96
CA MET A 177 -21.32 -10.54 -17.93
C MET A 177 -20.27 -9.76 -17.12
N VAL A 178 -19.91 -10.25 -15.94
CA VAL A 178 -18.90 -9.62 -15.07
C VAL A 178 -17.51 -9.69 -15.70
N VAL A 179 -17.11 -10.85 -16.23
CA VAL A 179 -15.81 -11.02 -16.89
C VAL A 179 -15.68 -10.13 -18.13
N GLU A 180 -16.77 -9.95 -18.88
CA GLU A 180 -16.79 -9.05 -20.03
C GLU A 180 -16.66 -7.58 -19.63
N ALA A 181 -17.35 -7.16 -18.56
CA ALA A 181 -17.23 -5.81 -18.02
C ALA A 181 -15.83 -5.50 -17.50
N VAL A 182 -15.19 -6.44 -16.81
CA VAL A 182 -13.81 -6.31 -16.31
C VAL A 182 -12.80 -6.24 -17.47
N LYS A 183 -13.05 -6.91 -18.60
CA LYS A 183 -12.16 -6.85 -19.77
C LYS A 183 -12.28 -5.57 -20.60
N GLN A 184 -13.46 -4.95 -20.63
CA GLN A 184 -13.74 -3.81 -21.51
C GLN A 184 -13.66 -2.43 -20.83
N GLY A 185 -13.59 -2.37 -19.49
CA GLY A 185 -13.58 -1.11 -18.75
C GLY A 185 -12.31 -0.82 -17.95
N PRO A 186 -12.24 0.37 -17.33
CA PRO A 186 -11.15 0.75 -16.43
C PRO A 186 -11.17 -0.11 -15.15
N ALA A 187 -10.10 -0.03 -14.34
CA ALA A 187 -10.09 -0.65 -13.01
C ALA A 187 -11.21 -0.07 -12.15
N TYR A 188 -12.28 -0.85 -11.95
CA TYR A 188 -13.45 -0.44 -11.14
C TYR A 188 -13.06 -0.39 -9.67
N THR A 189 -13.52 0.67 -8.98
CA THR A 189 -13.18 0.90 -7.57
C THR A 189 -14.35 0.65 -6.63
N THR A 190 -15.57 0.51 -7.18
CA THR A 190 -16.79 0.23 -6.42
C THR A 190 -17.68 -0.79 -7.11
N ALA A 191 -18.50 -1.51 -6.32
CA ALA A 191 -19.39 -2.55 -6.85
C ALA A 191 -20.50 -1.95 -7.72
N GLU A 192 -20.90 -0.70 -7.43
CA GLU A 192 -21.88 0.07 -8.20
C GLU A 192 -21.34 0.39 -9.61
N GLU A 193 -20.10 0.85 -9.73
CA GLU A 193 -19.46 1.12 -11.04
C GLU A 193 -19.37 -0.14 -11.91
N LEU A 194 -18.96 -1.27 -11.32
CA LEU A 194 -18.88 -2.54 -12.03
C LEU A 194 -20.26 -3.03 -12.46
N PHE A 195 -21.27 -2.88 -11.59
CA PHE A 195 -22.66 -3.23 -11.89
C PHE A 195 -23.23 -2.39 -13.05
N ASP A 196 -23.02 -1.08 -13.03
CA ASP A 196 -23.47 -0.19 -14.10
C ASP A 196 -22.80 -0.51 -15.44
N ALA A 197 -21.50 -0.83 -15.42
CA ALA A 197 -20.76 -1.23 -16.61
C ALA A 197 -21.31 -2.53 -17.23
N VAL A 198 -21.63 -3.52 -16.39
CA VAL A 198 -22.25 -4.79 -16.82
C VAL A 198 -23.55 -4.51 -17.60
N TYR A 199 -24.44 -3.66 -17.08
CA TYR A 199 -25.72 -3.36 -17.74
C TYR A 199 -25.57 -2.45 -18.97
N HIS A 200 -24.58 -1.56 -18.98
CA HIS A 200 -24.28 -0.74 -20.15
C HIS A 200 -23.80 -1.59 -21.34
N ILE A 201 -23.02 -2.64 -21.11
CA ILE A 201 -22.57 -3.57 -22.15
C ILE A 201 -23.76 -4.39 -22.68
N GLN A 202 -24.62 -4.91 -21.79
CA GLN A 202 -25.80 -5.66 -22.19
C GLN A 202 -26.76 -4.84 -23.09
N LYS A 203 -26.95 -3.55 -22.77
CA LYS A 203 -27.82 -2.66 -23.55
C LYS A 203 -27.27 -2.37 -24.95
N LYS A 204 -25.93 -2.28 -25.10
CA LYS A 204 -25.27 -2.15 -26.40
C LYS A 204 -25.41 -3.43 -27.24
N SER A 205 -25.27 -4.60 -26.62
CA SER A 205 -25.46 -5.90 -27.30
C SER A 205 -26.90 -6.19 -27.72
N SER A 206 -27.89 -5.51 -27.11
CA SER A 206 -29.32 -5.67 -27.43
C SER A 206 -29.82 -4.70 -28.52
N THR A 207 -28.97 -3.79 -29.00
CA THR A 207 -29.33 -2.74 -29.99
C THR A 207 -28.73 -3.02 -31.39
N ASN A 208 -27.96 -4.10 -31.54
CA ASN A 208 -27.53 -4.67 -32.83
C ASN A 208 -28.36 -5.92 -33.16
#